data_AF-A0A2V8UQD5-F1
#
_entry.id   AF-A0A2V8UQD5-F1
#
_cell.length_a   1.000
_cell.length_b   1.000
_cell.length_c   1.000
_cell.angle_alpha   90.00
_cell.angle_beta   90.00
_cell.angle_gamma   90.00
#
_symmetry.space_group_name_H-M   'P 1'
#
loop_
_entity.id
_entity.type
_entity.pdbx_description
1 polymer ?
#
loop_
_entity_poly.entity_id
_entity_poly.type
_entity_poly.pdbx_seq_one_letter_code
_entity_poly.pdbx_strand_id
1 'polypeptide(L)'
;MRRAASEHQGATPDLLAGAHRGGLAVAEIPVGSRDVDVLFPGPAFELLPLDETDLSGIAAILGKYRGLGRQLADASLVHLANREGIETIFTLDRRDFSILRLARGKKFRVIP
;
A
#
# COMPACT_ATOMS: atom_id res chain seq x y z
N MET A 1 -12.77 -57.21 2.98
CA MET A 1 -13.23 -55.81 3.11
C MET A 1 -12.04 -54.88 2.90
N ARG A 2 -11.92 -54.26 1.73
CA ARG A 2 -10.82 -53.33 1.37
C ARG A 2 -11.37 -51.90 1.46
N ARG A 3 -10.70 -50.99 2.20
CA ARG A 3 -10.92 -49.54 2.07
C ARG A 3 -9.79 -48.97 1.22
N ALA A 4 -10.17 -48.41 0.08
CA ALA A 4 -9.31 -47.70 -0.84
C ALA A 4 -9.03 -46.28 -0.32
N ALA A 5 -7.81 -45.82 -0.60
CA ALA A 5 -7.46 -44.42 -0.61
C ALA A 5 -8.25 -43.68 -1.70
N SER A 6 -8.67 -42.45 -1.41
CA SER A 6 -9.12 -41.49 -2.42
C SER A 6 -8.55 -40.15 -2.05
N GLU A 7 -7.50 -39.75 -2.75
CA GLU A 7 -7.08 -38.37 -2.88
C GLU A 7 -8.03 -37.62 -3.83
N HIS A 8 -7.86 -36.29 -3.80
CA HIS A 8 -8.21 -35.27 -4.78
C HIS A 8 -9.52 -34.48 -4.65
N GLN A 9 -9.28 -33.16 -4.74
CA GLN A 9 -10.15 -32.07 -5.21
C GLN A 9 -10.92 -31.27 -4.14
N GLY A 10 -10.19 -30.47 -3.35
CA GLY A 10 -10.70 -29.22 -2.79
C GLY A 10 -10.36 -28.07 -3.74
N ALA A 11 -11.38 -27.43 -4.29
CA ALA A 11 -11.30 -26.43 -5.35
C ALA A 11 -10.43 -25.21 -5.01
N THR A 12 -9.59 -24.79 -5.95
CA THR A 12 -9.07 -23.41 -6.02
C THR A 12 -10.26 -22.46 -6.20
N PRO A 13 -10.44 -21.42 -5.38
CA PRO A 13 -11.44 -20.40 -5.67
C PRO A 13 -10.97 -19.62 -6.90
N ASP A 14 -11.81 -19.55 -7.91
CA ASP A 14 -11.64 -18.69 -9.08
C ASP A 14 -11.39 -17.24 -8.65
N LEU A 15 -10.14 -16.76 -8.77
CA LEU A 15 -9.75 -15.39 -8.45
C LEU A 15 -10.05 -14.41 -9.60
N LEU A 16 -10.73 -14.84 -10.67
CA LEU A 16 -10.78 -14.06 -11.93
C LEU A 16 -12.17 -13.68 -12.44
N ALA A 17 -13.23 -13.80 -11.63
CA ALA A 17 -14.57 -13.37 -12.06
C ALA A 17 -14.97 -12.02 -11.43
N GLY A 18 -14.58 -10.90 -12.05
CA GLY A 18 -15.16 -9.60 -11.66
C GLY A 18 -14.48 -8.31 -12.09
N ALA A 19 -13.81 -8.23 -13.24
CA ALA A 19 -13.31 -6.95 -13.74
C ALA A 19 -14.43 -6.16 -14.45
N HIS A 20 -15.20 -5.37 -13.70
CA HIS A 20 -16.04 -4.31 -14.25
C HIS A 20 -15.26 -2.99 -14.32
N ARG A 21 -15.33 -2.35 -15.49
CA ARG A 21 -14.65 -1.10 -15.85
C ARG A 21 -14.83 -0.01 -14.78
N GLY A 22 -13.72 0.49 -14.22
CA GLY A 22 -13.66 1.79 -13.53
C GLY A 22 -13.70 1.77 -12.00
N GLY A 23 -13.56 0.62 -11.34
CA GLY A 23 -13.47 0.53 -9.87
C GLY A 23 -12.04 0.25 -9.40
N LEU A 24 -11.55 1.02 -8.42
CA LEU A 24 -10.36 0.68 -7.66
C LEU A 24 -10.63 -0.64 -6.91
N ALA A 25 -9.94 -1.71 -7.25
CA ALA A 25 -10.00 -2.95 -6.50
C ALA A 25 -9.18 -2.78 -5.22
N VAL A 26 -9.86 -2.60 -4.09
CA VAL A 26 -9.23 -2.67 -2.77
C VAL A 26 -9.28 -4.13 -2.36
N ALA A 27 -8.15 -4.83 -2.45
CA ALA A 27 -7.99 -6.12 -1.81
C ALA A 27 -7.66 -5.88 -0.34
N GLU A 28 -8.49 -6.40 0.57
CA GLU A 28 -8.05 -6.62 1.95
C GLU A 28 -6.98 -7.70 1.91
N ILE A 29 -5.71 -7.32 2.00
CA ILE A 29 -4.63 -8.27 2.22
C ILE A 29 -4.67 -8.58 3.72
N PRO A 30 -5.13 -9.76 4.17
CA PRO A 30 -4.94 -10.15 5.56
C PRO A 30 -3.44 -10.11 5.83
N VAL A 31 -3.01 -9.22 6.72
CA VAL A 31 -1.60 -9.12 7.14
C VAL A 31 -1.26 -10.37 7.94
N GLY A 32 -0.94 -11.42 7.20
CA GLY A 32 -0.54 -12.73 7.66
C GLY A 32 0.63 -13.22 6.82
N SER A 33 1.68 -12.40 6.72
CA SER A 33 3.08 -12.74 6.38
C SER A 33 3.37 -13.81 5.30
N ARG A 34 2.46 -14.11 4.35
CA ARG A 34 2.66 -15.16 3.34
C ARG A 34 2.23 -14.79 1.92
N ASP A 35 1.35 -13.80 1.75
CA ASP A 35 0.86 -13.44 0.41
C ASP A 35 1.67 -12.32 -0.28
N VAL A 36 2.38 -11.48 0.48
CA VAL A 36 3.31 -10.48 -0.09
C VAL A 36 4.55 -11.14 -0.71
N ASP A 37 4.95 -12.30 -0.20
CA ASP A 37 6.10 -13.08 -0.69
C ASP A 37 5.87 -13.62 -2.11
N VAL A 38 4.61 -13.82 -2.51
CA VAL A 38 4.25 -14.34 -3.85
C VAL A 38 4.42 -13.27 -4.92
N LEU A 39 4.16 -12.00 -4.59
CA LEU A 39 4.29 -10.89 -5.54
C LEU A 39 5.73 -10.39 -5.67
N PHE A 40 6.54 -10.54 -4.61
CA PHE A 40 7.93 -10.10 -4.57
C PHE A 40 8.83 -11.20 -4.01
N PRO A 41 9.34 -12.13 -4.84
CA PRO A 41 10.22 -13.18 -4.37
C PRO A 41 11.58 -12.60 -3.91
N GLY A 42 11.78 -12.50 -2.59
CA GLY A 42 13.03 -12.08 -1.94
C GLY A 42 12.96 -10.74 -1.18
N PRO A 43 13.98 -10.40 -0.36
CA PRO A 43 13.99 -9.18 0.46
C PRO A 43 14.35 -7.95 -0.37
N ALA A 44 13.61 -7.68 -1.44
CA ALA A 44 13.82 -6.51 -2.30
C ALA A 44 13.27 -5.22 -1.65
N PHE A 45 12.34 -5.35 -0.70
CA PHE A 45 11.64 -4.25 -0.07
C PHE A 45 11.52 -4.46 1.43
N GLU A 46 11.62 -3.37 2.18
CA GLU A 46 11.26 -3.31 3.59
C GLU A 46 9.80 -2.85 3.71
N LEU A 47 8.99 -3.60 4.47
CA LEU A 47 7.61 -3.23 4.77
C LEU A 47 7.56 -2.52 6.11
N LEU A 48 7.25 -1.23 6.07
CA LEU A 48 7.09 -0.42 7.27
C LEU A 48 5.63 -0.49 7.77
N PRO A 49 5.40 -0.81 9.05
CA PRO A 49 4.05 -0.85 9.60
C PRO A 49 3.49 0.56 9.80
N LEU A 50 2.17 0.66 9.64
CA LEU A 50 1.36 1.76 10.10
C LEU A 50 0.42 1.24 11.20
N ASP A 51 0.37 1.93 12.33
CA ASP A 51 -0.49 1.58 13.45
C ASP A 51 -1.38 2.77 13.88
N GLU A 52 -2.13 2.57 14.97
CA GLU A 52 -3.06 3.59 15.48
C GLU A 52 -2.37 4.91 15.85
N THR A 53 -1.09 4.88 16.23
CA THR A 53 -0.32 6.07 16.59
C THR A 53 -0.02 6.95 15.37
N ASP A 54 -0.04 6.38 14.17
CA ASP A 54 0.20 7.10 12.91
C ASP A 54 -1.05 7.85 12.40
N LEU A 55 -2.25 7.43 12.82
CA LEU A 55 -3.52 7.94 12.29
C LEU A 55 -3.67 9.45 12.48
N SER A 56 -3.19 10.00 13.61
CA SER A 56 -3.26 11.44 13.86
C SER A 56 -2.40 12.24 12.89
N GLY A 57 -1.19 11.77 12.60
CA GLY A 57 -0.28 12.42 11.65
C GLY A 57 -0.82 12.38 10.22
N ILE A 58 -1.37 11.22 9.82
CA ILE A 58 -2.01 11.02 8.52
C ILE A 58 -3.24 11.94 8.37
N ALA A 59 -4.10 12.01 9.39
CA ALA A 59 -5.28 12.88 9.39
C ALA A 59 -4.90 14.35 9.27
N ALA A 60 -3.82 14.79 9.93
CA ALA A 60 -3.31 16.15 9.81
C ALA A 60 -2.86 16.48 8.36
N ILE A 61 -2.20 15.54 7.69
CA ILE A 61 -1.79 15.69 6.29
C ILE A 61 -3.00 15.75 5.36
N LEU A 62 -3.98 14.85 5.54
CA LEU A 62 -5.23 14.88 4.78
C LEU A 62 -5.98 16.20 4.97
N GLY A 63 -6.05 16.70 6.20
CA GLY A 63 -6.64 18.00 6.50
C GLY A 63 -5.94 19.15 5.77
N LYS A 64 -4.60 19.16 5.76
CA LYS A 64 -3.78 20.17 5.09
C LYS A 64 -4.01 20.23 3.57
N TYR A 65 -4.27 19.08 2.94
CA TYR A 65 -4.42 18.97 1.48
C TYR A 65 -5.83 18.64 1.01
N ARG A 66 -6.84 18.79 1.89
CA ARG A 66 -8.25 18.40 1.63
C ARG A 66 -8.84 18.99 0.34
N GLY A 67 -8.44 20.21 -0.02
CA GLY A 67 -8.91 20.89 -1.24
C GLY A 67 -8.35 20.33 -2.56
N LEU A 68 -7.41 19.39 -2.50
CA LEU A 68 -6.74 18.80 -3.68
C LEU A 68 -7.17 17.35 -3.96
N GLY A 69 -8.12 16.81 -3.20
CA GLY A 69 -8.62 15.44 -3.40
C GLY A 69 -7.60 14.34 -3.07
N ARG A 70 -6.67 14.59 -2.14
CA ARG A 70 -5.58 13.66 -1.80
C ARG A 70 -6.07 12.37 -1.16
N GLN A 71 -5.39 11.28 -1.52
CA GLN A 71 -5.74 9.93 -1.11
C GLN A 71 -5.08 9.56 0.23
N LEU A 72 -5.69 8.62 0.96
CA LEU A 72 -5.13 8.09 2.20
C LEU A 72 -3.71 7.53 1.98
N ALA A 73 -3.46 6.89 0.84
CA ALA A 73 -2.15 6.35 0.48
C ALA A 73 -1.07 7.45 0.44
N ASP A 74 -1.32 8.58 -0.24
CA ASP A 74 -0.37 9.69 -0.34
C ASP A 74 -0.03 10.27 1.04
N ALA A 75 -1.07 10.48 1.87
CA ALA A 75 -0.89 11.00 3.21
C ALA A 75 -0.11 10.04 4.11
N SER A 76 -0.35 8.74 3.95
CA SER A 76 0.39 7.67 4.64
C SER A 76 1.87 7.67 4.25
N LEU A 77 2.18 7.82 2.95
CA LEU A 77 3.56 7.90 2.46
C LEU A 77 4.27 9.17 2.95
N VAL A 78 3.59 10.32 2.99
CA VAL A 78 4.15 11.55 3.57
C VAL A 78 4.42 11.39 5.06
N HIS A 79 3.50 10.75 5.79
CA HIS A 79 3.66 10.48 7.22
C HIS A 79 4.87 9.57 7.49
N LEU A 80 4.93 8.40 6.84
CA LEU A 80 6.06 7.47 6.95
C LEU A 80 7.39 8.14 6.59
N ALA A 81 7.40 8.91 5.50
CA ALA A 81 8.61 9.63 5.09
C ALA A 81 9.13 10.60 6.16
N ASN A 82 8.22 11.28 6.87
CA ASN A 82 8.61 12.13 7.99
C ASN A 82 9.07 11.33 9.21
N ARG A 83 8.38 10.23 9.53
CA ARG A 83 8.71 9.36 10.67
C ARG A 83 10.09 8.73 10.52
N GLU A 84 10.41 8.22 9.33
CA GLU A 84 11.65 7.50 9.03
C GLU A 84 12.76 8.40 8.48
N GLY A 85 12.50 9.69 8.24
CA GLY A 85 13.48 10.61 7.65
C GLY A 85 13.80 10.32 6.17
N ILE A 86 12.87 9.73 5.43
CA ILE A 86 13.01 9.41 4.00
C ILE A 86 12.64 10.64 3.17
N GLU A 87 13.59 11.12 2.36
CA GLU A 87 13.37 12.31 1.52
C GLU A 87 13.19 11.97 0.03
N THR A 88 13.31 10.70 -0.36
CA THR A 88 13.19 10.25 -1.76
C THR A 88 11.97 9.39 -1.94
N ILE A 89 11.23 9.60 -3.02
CA ILE A 89 10.09 8.76 -3.37
C ILE A 89 10.19 8.29 -4.82
N PHE A 90 9.94 7.01 -5.03
CA PHE A 90 9.78 6.43 -6.36
C PHE A 90 8.30 6.44 -6.76
N THR A 91 7.92 7.26 -7.73
CA THR A 91 6.55 7.34 -8.25
C THR A 91 6.51 7.95 -9.65
N LEU A 92 5.58 7.48 -10.47
CA LEU A 92 5.25 8.11 -11.76
C LEU A 92 4.31 9.31 -11.60
N ASP A 93 3.66 9.44 -10.45
CA ASP A 93 2.79 10.57 -10.14
C ASP A 93 3.60 11.78 -9.64
N ARG A 94 4.45 12.28 -10.53
CA ARG A 94 5.37 13.37 -10.23
C ARG A 94 4.62 14.65 -9.90
N ARG A 95 3.48 14.89 -10.55
CA ARG A 95 2.70 16.12 -10.36
C ARG A 95 2.19 16.19 -8.92
N ASP A 96 1.65 15.11 -8.41
CA ASP A 96 1.03 15.13 -7.10
C ASP A 96 2.06 15.18 -5.97
N PHE A 97 3.13 14.39 -6.09
CA PHE A 97 4.23 14.42 -5.12
C PHE A 97 5.08 15.69 -5.20
N SER A 98 5.04 16.45 -6.30
CA SER A 98 5.67 17.78 -6.38
C SER A 98 4.98 18.85 -5.53
N ILE A 99 3.72 18.62 -5.12
CA ILE A 99 2.94 19.54 -4.28
C ILE A 99 3.06 19.18 -2.79
N LEU A 100 3.19 17.89 -2.50
CA LEU A 100 3.33 17.39 -1.13
C LEU A 100 4.63 17.90 -0.49
N ARG A 101 4.57 18.15 0.81
CA ARG A 101 5.68 18.69 1.60
C ARG A 101 5.89 17.83 2.82
N LEU A 102 7.15 17.49 3.05
CA LEU A 102 7.65 16.93 4.28
C LEU A 102 7.67 17.99 5.39
N ALA A 103 8.04 17.58 6.60
CA ALA A 103 8.24 18.43 7.75
C ALA A 103 9.18 19.59 7.39
N ARG A 104 8.91 20.75 8.00
CA ARG A 104 9.64 22.00 7.74
C ARG A 104 9.55 22.50 6.30
N GLY A 105 8.58 22.02 5.52
CA GLY A 105 8.34 22.48 4.15
C GLY A 105 9.27 21.90 3.10
N LYS A 106 10.06 20.86 3.44
CA LYS A 106 10.93 20.16 2.48
C LYS A 106 10.11 19.51 1.37
N LYS A 107 10.68 19.42 0.17
CA LYS A 107 10.11 18.67 -0.96
C LYS A 107 10.69 17.27 -0.98
N PHE A 108 9.92 16.31 -1.47
CA PHE A 108 10.48 15.03 -1.89
C PHE A 108 11.46 15.22 -3.06
N ARG A 109 12.53 14.42 -3.06
CA ARG A 109 13.26 14.05 -4.25
C ARG A 109 12.47 12.95 -4.96
N VAL A 110 11.73 13.33 -6.00
CA VAL A 110 10.91 12.39 -6.77
C VAL A 110 11.75 11.71 -7.84
N ILE A 111 11.69 10.38 -7.90
CA ILE A 111 12.30 9.53 -8.92
C ILE A 111 11.25 8.55 -9.48
N PRO A 112 11.50 7.90 -10.64
CA PRO A 112 12.46 8.33 -11.65
C PRO A 112 12.03 9.69 -12.21
#